data_AF-A0A534LA73-F1
#
_entry.id   AF-A0A534LA73-F1
#
_cell.length_a   1.000
_cell.length_b   1.000
_cell.length_c   1.000
_cell.angle_alpha   90.00
_cell.angle_beta   90.00
_cell.angle_gamma   90.00
#
_symmetry.space_group_name_H-M   'P 1'
#
loop_
_entity.id
_entity.type
_entity.pdbx_description
1 polymer ?
#
loop_
_entity_poly.entity_id
_entity_poly.type
_entity_poly.pdbx_seq_one_letter_code
_entity_poly.pdbx_strand_id
1 'polypeptide(L)'
;MSPETLSVQVWNLLLRFRKTVWFRVTYLVLLGLIVPNLLPFTAGGLGCLVIILVPLAVFLVPYYLGERSVRHFAVNALPVILMAILVGGAQSTNLLLSQPLAVPLSSVPGPFASPTMALANGTVAPYHADPPQAFTFRVRLTTTGNGTPTDFRVFMNLTTISGLASYVTSNFNMSFSATPGNSNNTHLGTWYEYTTLNLSNQIYGYGFSVWDKDANWTFTNLDFGPLTAPVANFYGLFVYFTAFSMILPFVFYYIILFMWWYTVRQRASRTRMLGAEPQIPKEKPKPKVESAEPTKSEKASKAAAFTCTNCGADVDESAEKCPHCGAVFEE
;
A
#
# COMPACT_ATOMS: atom_id res chain seq x y z
N MET A 1 -15.32 38.01 20.14
CA MET A 1 -14.35 37.68 19.06
C MET A 1 -15.15 37.23 17.86
N SER A 2 -15.05 37.91 16.72
CA SER A 2 -15.81 37.53 15.52
C SER A 2 -15.12 36.36 14.80
N PRO A 3 -15.88 35.43 14.19
CA PRO A 3 -15.33 34.25 13.52
C PRO A 3 -14.31 34.56 12.41
N GLU A 4 -14.42 35.73 11.77
CA GLU A 4 -13.47 36.19 10.75
C GLU A 4 -12.08 36.55 11.30
N THR A 5 -12.01 37.10 12.51
CA THR A 5 -10.72 37.42 13.14
C THR A 5 -9.95 36.16 13.54
N LEU A 6 -10.68 35.11 13.90
CA LEU A 6 -10.11 33.83 14.33
C LEU A 6 -9.54 33.05 13.13
N SER A 7 -10.22 33.07 11.97
CA SER A 7 -9.72 32.41 10.75
C SER A 7 -8.43 33.04 10.22
N VAL A 8 -8.35 34.38 10.21
CA VAL A 8 -7.15 35.12 9.76
C VAL A 8 -5.97 34.89 10.70
N GLN A 9 -6.21 34.86 12.01
CA GLN A 9 -5.16 34.55 13.00
C GLN A 9 -4.64 33.12 12.86
N VAL A 10 -5.53 32.13 12.68
CA VAL A 10 -5.15 30.73 12.45
C VAL A 10 -4.37 30.58 11.15
N TRP A 11 -4.78 31.26 10.07
CA TRP A 11 -4.06 31.25 8.79
C TRP A 11 -2.64 31.80 8.90
N ASN A 12 -2.48 32.94 9.57
CA ASN A 12 -1.15 33.54 9.81
C ASN A 12 -0.28 32.66 10.70
N LEU A 13 -0.87 32.00 11.70
CA LEU A 13 -0.17 31.03 12.54
C LEU A 13 0.31 29.83 11.72
N LEU A 14 -0.52 29.33 10.81
CA LEU A 14 -0.20 28.20 9.93
C LEU A 14 0.91 28.57 8.93
N LEU A 15 0.89 29.78 8.37
CA LEU A 15 1.98 30.28 7.52
C LEU A 15 3.30 30.42 8.28
N ARG A 16 3.27 30.85 9.54
CA ARG A 16 4.46 30.88 10.40
C ARG A 16 4.96 29.48 10.72
N PHE A 17 4.05 28.57 11.06
CA PHE A 17 4.35 27.18 11.34
C PHE A 17 5.00 26.50 10.13
N ARG A 18 4.52 26.76 8.91
CA ARG A 18 5.08 26.21 7.65
C ARG A 18 6.57 26.48 7.46
N LYS A 19 7.09 27.58 8.02
CA LYS A 19 8.52 27.93 7.93
C LYS A 19 9.39 27.16 8.93
N THR A 20 8.79 26.44 9.88
CA THR A 20 9.51 25.71 10.91
C THR A 20 9.87 24.29 10.47
N VAL A 21 10.92 23.73 11.07
CA VAL A 21 11.27 22.30 10.89
C VAL A 21 10.15 21.38 11.39
N TRP A 22 9.38 21.83 12.39
CA TRP A 22 8.25 21.08 12.96
C TRP A 22 7.15 20.83 11.95
N PHE A 23 6.87 21.77 11.05
CA PHE A 23 5.91 21.54 9.96
C PHE A 23 6.28 20.32 9.13
N ARG A 24 7.58 20.15 8.85
CA ARG A 24 8.09 18.97 8.13
C ARG A 24 7.85 17.69 8.91
N VAL A 25 8.20 17.68 10.18
CA VAL A 25 7.96 16.51 11.06
C VAL A 25 6.47 16.16 11.10
N THR A 26 5.60 17.16 11.28
CA THR A 26 4.16 16.95 11.38
C THR A 26 3.57 16.34 10.11
N TYR A 27 3.87 16.84 8.91
CA TYR A 27 3.30 16.25 7.71
C TYR A 27 3.84 14.83 7.45
N LEU A 28 5.11 14.55 7.79
CA LEU A 28 5.68 13.21 7.66
C LEU A 28 5.01 12.21 8.62
N VAL A 29 4.75 12.62 9.86
CA VAL A 29 4.02 11.80 10.83
C VAL A 29 2.60 11.57 10.35
N LEU A 30 1.89 12.60 9.88
CA LEU A 30 0.53 12.45 9.35
C LEU A 30 0.50 11.52 8.14
N LEU A 31 1.42 11.66 7.19
CA LEU A 31 1.57 10.71 6.08
C LEU A 31 1.85 9.29 6.59
N GLY A 32 2.77 9.13 7.54
CA GLY A 32 3.11 7.85 8.16
C GLY A 32 1.95 7.19 8.92
N LEU A 33 0.97 7.96 9.38
CA LEU A 33 -0.26 7.46 10.00
C LEU A 33 -1.35 7.16 8.97
N ILE A 34 -1.46 7.95 7.89
CA ILE A 34 -2.47 7.77 6.85
C ILE A 34 -2.16 6.57 5.97
N VAL A 35 -0.91 6.42 5.53
CA VAL A 35 -0.48 5.34 4.62
C VAL A 35 -0.84 3.93 5.13
N PRO A 36 -0.65 3.58 6.42
CA PRO A 36 -1.13 2.33 7.00
C PRO A 36 -2.59 2.01 6.72
N ASN A 37 -3.47 3.00 6.76
CA ASN A 37 -4.91 2.76 6.60
C ASN A 37 -5.28 2.34 5.17
N LEU A 38 -4.36 2.50 4.21
CA LEU A 38 -4.54 2.02 2.85
C LEU A 38 -4.10 0.55 2.70
N LEU A 39 -3.30 0.02 3.63
CA LEU A 39 -2.76 -1.34 3.55
C LEU A 39 -3.81 -2.45 3.54
N PRO A 40 -4.91 -2.42 4.33
CA PRO A 40 -5.91 -3.48 4.28
C PRO A 40 -6.53 -3.67 2.88
N PHE A 41 -6.57 -2.60 2.09
CA PHE A 41 -7.07 -2.65 0.71
C PHE A 41 -6.09 -3.32 -0.26
N THR A 42 -4.85 -3.60 0.15
CA THR A 42 -3.85 -4.33 -0.66
C THR A 42 -4.20 -5.80 -0.86
N ALA A 43 -4.87 -6.42 0.11
CA ALA A 43 -5.27 -7.83 0.05
C ALA A 43 -6.55 -8.06 -0.78
N GLY A 44 -7.27 -6.98 -1.15
CA GLY A 44 -8.48 -7.05 -1.97
C GLY A 44 -8.25 -6.72 -3.44
N GLY A 45 -9.35 -6.64 -4.22
CA GLY A 45 -9.30 -6.27 -5.64
C GLY A 45 -8.76 -4.86 -5.94
N LEU A 46 -8.56 -4.03 -4.90
CA LEU A 46 -7.98 -2.68 -5.01
C LEU A 46 -6.46 -2.65 -4.81
N GLY A 47 -5.79 -3.81 -4.67
CA GLY A 47 -4.37 -3.82 -4.30
C GLY A 47 -3.45 -3.09 -5.28
N CYS A 48 -3.68 -3.22 -6.58
CA CYS A 48 -2.93 -2.48 -7.60
C CYS A 48 -3.08 -0.95 -7.46
N LEU A 49 -4.27 -0.48 -7.08
CA LEU A 49 -4.54 0.94 -6.86
C LEU A 49 -3.77 1.45 -5.65
N VAL A 50 -3.72 0.70 -4.54
CA VAL A 50 -2.95 1.08 -3.35
C VAL A 50 -1.45 1.18 -3.65
N ILE A 51 -0.91 0.23 -4.43
CA ILE A 51 0.51 0.22 -4.84
C ILE A 51 0.90 1.51 -5.58
N ILE A 52 -0.04 2.14 -6.28
CA ILE A 52 0.17 3.41 -7.00
C ILE A 52 -0.14 4.63 -6.11
N LEU A 53 -1.21 4.58 -5.32
CA LEU A 53 -1.64 5.72 -4.51
C LEU A 53 -0.66 6.06 -3.39
N VAL A 54 -0.10 5.05 -2.73
CA VAL A 54 0.89 5.27 -1.65
C VAL A 54 2.09 6.10 -2.14
N PRO A 55 2.84 5.67 -3.18
CA PRO A 55 3.99 6.44 -3.64
C PRO A 55 3.60 7.80 -4.22
N LEU A 56 2.43 7.92 -4.87
CA LEU A 56 1.92 9.21 -5.33
C LEU A 56 1.63 10.15 -4.16
N ALA A 57 0.99 9.69 -3.08
CA ALA A 57 0.73 10.53 -1.91
C ALA A 57 2.03 11.00 -1.24
N VAL A 58 2.99 10.08 -1.06
CA VAL A 58 4.31 10.39 -0.47
C VAL A 58 5.11 11.37 -1.33
N PHE A 59 4.91 11.38 -2.65
CA PHE A 59 5.55 12.33 -3.55
C PHE A 59 4.79 13.66 -3.68
N LEU A 60 3.47 13.62 -3.93
CA LEU A 60 2.66 14.80 -4.25
C LEU A 60 2.43 15.69 -3.02
N VAL A 61 2.27 15.12 -1.82
CA VAL A 61 2.01 15.92 -0.61
C VAL A 61 3.20 16.84 -0.31
N PRO A 62 4.44 16.37 -0.17
CA PRO A 62 5.57 17.28 0.05
C PRO A 62 5.78 18.24 -1.13
N TYR A 63 5.55 17.78 -2.36
CA TYR A 63 5.67 18.61 -3.57
C TYR A 63 4.70 19.79 -3.55
N TYR A 64 3.43 19.55 -3.19
CA TYR A 64 2.40 20.60 -3.06
C TYR A 64 2.69 21.54 -1.89
N LEU A 65 3.29 21.02 -0.82
CA LEU A 65 3.76 21.80 0.32
C LEU A 65 5.02 22.64 0.02
N GLY A 66 5.58 22.53 -1.19
CA GLY A 66 6.67 23.36 -1.69
C GLY A 66 8.06 22.72 -1.59
N GLU A 67 8.15 21.45 -1.19
CA GLU A 67 9.42 20.71 -1.22
C GLU A 67 9.85 20.43 -2.68
N ARG A 68 11.08 20.79 -3.02
CA ARG A 68 11.63 20.64 -4.38
C ARG A 68 13.01 19.99 -4.40
N SER A 69 13.57 19.67 -3.24
CA SER A 69 14.86 19.00 -3.17
C SER A 69 14.70 17.50 -3.33
N VAL A 70 15.35 16.94 -4.36
CA VAL A 70 15.39 15.48 -4.62
C VAL A 70 15.94 14.73 -3.41
N ARG A 71 16.95 15.31 -2.74
CA ARG A 71 17.53 14.75 -1.52
C ARG A 71 16.50 14.67 -0.40
N HIS A 72 15.67 15.69 -0.23
CA HIS A 72 14.62 15.68 0.78
C HIS A 72 13.55 14.65 0.45
N PHE A 73 13.10 14.54 -0.79
CA PHE A 73 12.19 13.46 -1.20
C PHE A 73 12.75 12.07 -0.90
N ALA A 74 14.00 11.80 -1.26
CA ALA A 74 14.62 10.51 -1.01
C ALA A 74 14.68 10.15 0.48
N VAL A 75 15.04 11.11 1.34
CA VAL A 75 15.18 10.91 2.79
C VAL A 75 13.82 10.88 3.51
N ASN A 76 12.85 11.69 3.06
CA ASN A 76 11.53 11.81 3.69
C ASN A 76 10.66 10.58 3.55
N ALA A 77 10.85 9.79 2.49
CA ALA A 77 10.10 8.55 2.31
C ALA A 77 10.43 7.50 3.38
N LEU A 78 11.69 7.44 3.83
CA LEU A 78 12.16 6.45 4.80
C LEU A 78 11.36 6.46 6.13
N PRO A 79 11.20 7.59 6.84
CA PRO A 79 10.42 7.61 8.08
C PRO A 79 8.94 7.33 7.84
N VAL A 80 8.37 7.78 6.71
CA VAL A 80 6.96 7.50 6.36
C VAL A 80 6.75 6.00 6.20
N ILE A 81 7.67 5.31 5.52
CA ILE A 81 7.59 3.87 5.30
C ILE A 81 7.80 3.10 6.60
N LEU A 82 8.79 3.51 7.41
CA LEU A 82 9.03 2.86 8.70
C LEU A 82 7.79 2.97 9.60
N MET A 83 7.19 4.17 9.70
CA MET A 83 5.93 4.35 10.41
C MET A 83 4.82 3.53 9.79
N ALA A 84 4.74 3.48 8.46
CA ALA A 84 3.72 2.72 7.76
C ALA A 84 3.77 1.22 8.10
N ILE A 85 4.97 0.67 8.17
CA ILE A 85 5.23 -0.73 8.52
C ILE A 85 4.86 -1.03 9.97
N LEU A 86 5.33 -0.20 10.91
CA LEU A 86 5.10 -0.42 12.33
C LEU A 86 3.62 -0.23 12.70
N VAL A 87 2.99 0.83 12.20
CA VAL A 87 1.57 1.12 12.46
C VAL A 87 0.67 0.13 11.73
N GLY A 88 0.97 -0.22 10.48
CA GLY A 88 0.21 -1.24 9.73
C GLY A 88 0.25 -2.62 10.39
N GLY A 89 1.44 -3.01 10.89
CA GLY A 89 1.60 -4.22 11.69
C GLY A 89 0.77 -4.18 12.98
N ALA A 90 0.79 -3.06 13.70
CA ALA A 90 0.01 -2.86 14.92
C ALA A 90 -1.51 -2.91 14.66
N GLN A 91 -1.97 -2.25 13.59
CA GLN A 91 -3.38 -2.24 13.18
C GLN A 91 -3.87 -3.65 12.84
N SER A 92 -3.10 -4.41 12.05
CA SER A 92 -3.44 -5.78 11.65
C SER A 92 -3.47 -6.72 12.85
N THR A 93 -2.52 -6.56 13.76
CA THR A 93 -2.47 -7.30 15.03
C THR A 93 -3.69 -7.00 15.89
N ASN A 94 -4.03 -5.72 16.07
CA ASN A 94 -5.18 -5.31 16.85
C ASN A 94 -6.49 -5.81 16.22
N LEU A 95 -6.61 -5.75 14.89
CA LEU A 95 -7.77 -6.24 14.16
C LEU A 95 -7.98 -7.75 14.38
N LEU A 96 -6.93 -8.55 14.33
CA LEU A 96 -7.02 -9.99 14.59
C LEU A 96 -7.37 -10.27 16.06
N LEU A 97 -6.63 -9.66 16.99
CA LEU A 97 -6.77 -9.96 18.43
C LEU A 97 -8.04 -9.39 19.07
N SER A 98 -8.71 -8.44 18.42
CA SER A 98 -9.98 -7.88 18.89
C SER A 98 -11.20 -8.74 18.50
N GLN A 99 -11.01 -9.79 17.70
CA GLN A 99 -12.09 -10.69 17.28
C GLN A 99 -12.51 -11.60 18.44
N PRO A 100 -13.74 -11.50 18.97
CA PRO A 100 -14.14 -12.32 20.12
C PRO A 100 -14.38 -13.79 19.76
N LEU A 101 -14.65 -14.08 18.48
CA LEU A 101 -15.02 -15.39 17.96
C LEU A 101 -14.36 -15.61 16.60
N ALA A 102 -14.12 -16.89 16.28
CA ALA A 102 -13.62 -17.30 14.97
C ALA A 102 -14.58 -16.88 13.86
N VAL A 103 -14.05 -16.36 12.75
CA VAL A 103 -14.83 -16.11 11.53
C VAL A 103 -15.19 -17.46 10.88
N PRO A 104 -16.47 -17.72 10.57
CA PRO A 104 -16.87 -18.99 9.97
C PRO A 104 -16.29 -19.14 8.57
N LEU A 105 -15.52 -20.20 8.37
CA LEU A 105 -14.89 -20.54 7.10
C LEU A 105 -15.86 -21.31 6.21
N SER A 106 -15.78 -21.02 4.91
CA SER A 106 -16.54 -21.71 3.87
C SER A 106 -15.66 -21.98 2.65
N SER A 107 -15.98 -23.02 1.90
CA SER A 107 -15.43 -23.24 0.57
C SER A 107 -16.04 -22.25 -0.41
N VAL A 108 -15.21 -21.66 -1.27
CA VAL A 108 -15.66 -20.79 -2.35
C VAL A 108 -15.66 -21.60 -3.66
N PRO A 109 -16.72 -21.54 -4.48
CA PRO A 109 -16.71 -22.17 -5.80
C PRO A 109 -15.55 -21.64 -6.62
N GLY A 110 -14.78 -22.54 -7.25
CA GLY A 110 -13.61 -22.16 -8.02
C GLY A 110 -12.99 -23.34 -8.77
N PRO A 111 -11.98 -23.07 -9.60
CA PRO A 111 -11.36 -24.09 -10.47
C PRO A 111 -10.66 -25.23 -9.70
N PHE A 112 -10.37 -25.04 -8.41
CA PHE A 112 -9.70 -26.00 -7.54
C PHE A 112 -10.61 -26.57 -6.45
N ALA A 113 -11.93 -26.43 -6.61
CA ALA A 113 -12.93 -26.91 -5.67
C ALA A 113 -13.95 -27.80 -6.38
N SER A 114 -14.30 -28.94 -5.79
CA SER A 114 -15.35 -29.79 -6.32
C SER A 114 -16.70 -29.04 -6.36
N PRO A 115 -17.45 -29.08 -7.48
CA PRO A 115 -18.77 -28.48 -7.57
C PRO A 115 -19.85 -29.28 -6.81
N THR A 116 -19.54 -30.52 -6.42
CA THR A 116 -20.50 -31.42 -5.75
C THR A 116 -20.41 -31.37 -4.23
N MET A 117 -19.43 -30.66 -3.67
CA MET A 117 -19.17 -30.59 -2.23
C MET A 117 -18.95 -29.14 -1.81
N ALA A 118 -19.59 -28.76 -0.71
CA ALA A 118 -19.41 -27.46 -0.07
C ALA A 118 -19.15 -27.63 1.43
N LEU A 119 -18.12 -26.94 1.92
CA LEU A 119 -17.82 -26.81 3.34
C LEU A 119 -18.34 -25.45 3.82
N ALA A 120 -19.02 -25.43 4.96
CA ALA A 120 -19.57 -24.22 5.55
C ALA A 120 -19.45 -24.25 7.08
N ASN A 121 -19.51 -23.06 7.70
CA ASN A 121 -19.46 -22.88 9.14
C ASN A 121 -18.26 -23.55 9.83
N GLY A 122 -17.12 -23.59 9.12
CA GLY A 122 -15.86 -24.05 9.68
C GLY A 122 -15.41 -23.12 10.80
N THR A 123 -15.32 -23.61 12.04
CA THR A 123 -15.00 -22.77 13.21
C THR A 123 -14.17 -23.53 14.23
N VAL A 124 -13.54 -22.77 15.13
CA VAL A 124 -12.82 -23.28 16.30
C VAL A 124 -13.36 -22.66 17.59
N ALA A 125 -13.47 -23.46 18.65
CA ALA A 125 -13.89 -23.01 19.97
C ALA A 125 -13.02 -23.65 21.08
N PRO A 126 -12.56 -22.87 22.08
CA PRO A 126 -12.59 -21.40 22.12
C PRO A 126 -11.71 -20.79 21.02
N TYR A 127 -11.94 -19.52 20.67
CA TYR A 127 -11.07 -18.83 19.70
C TYR A 127 -9.81 -18.25 20.37
N HIS A 128 -9.97 -17.75 21.60
CA HIS A 128 -8.89 -17.29 22.47
C HIS A 128 -8.74 -18.21 23.67
N ALA A 129 -7.52 -18.62 23.96
CA ALA A 129 -7.21 -19.37 25.16
C ALA A 129 -5.70 -19.41 25.42
N ASP A 130 -5.33 -19.38 26.70
CA ASP A 130 -3.95 -19.58 27.13
C ASP A 130 -3.61 -21.08 27.14
N PRO A 131 -2.52 -21.53 26.51
CA PRO A 131 -2.08 -22.91 26.58
C PRO A 131 -1.72 -23.37 28.00
N PRO A 132 -1.93 -24.66 28.33
CA PRO A 132 -2.46 -25.73 27.49
C PRO A 132 -3.98 -25.87 27.61
N GLN A 133 -4.73 -25.39 26.61
CA GLN A 133 -6.18 -25.56 26.53
C GLN A 133 -6.56 -26.41 25.31
N ALA A 134 -7.62 -27.19 25.46
CA ALA A 134 -8.18 -28.02 24.40
C ALA A 134 -9.08 -27.18 23.47
N PHE A 135 -8.86 -27.35 22.16
CA PHE A 135 -9.66 -26.72 21.12
C PHE A 135 -10.53 -27.74 20.40
N THR A 136 -11.73 -27.30 20.02
CA THR A 136 -12.67 -28.08 19.21
C THR A 136 -12.86 -27.39 17.88
N PHE A 137 -12.55 -28.12 16.81
CA PHE A 137 -12.75 -27.68 15.43
C PHE A 137 -13.97 -28.38 14.86
N ARG A 138 -14.78 -27.64 14.11
CA ARG A 138 -15.97 -28.20 13.47
C ARG A 138 -16.22 -27.58 12.12
N VAL A 139 -16.82 -28.35 11.22
CA VAL A 139 -17.23 -27.88 9.89
C VAL A 139 -18.46 -28.65 9.41
N ARG A 140 -19.30 -28.01 8.61
CA ARG A 140 -20.46 -28.63 7.99
C ARG A 140 -20.18 -28.93 6.52
N LEU A 141 -20.32 -30.20 6.14
CA LEU A 141 -20.26 -30.66 4.75
C LEU A 141 -21.67 -30.72 4.17
N THR A 142 -21.86 -30.15 2.98
CA THR A 142 -23.09 -30.29 2.18
C THR A 142 -22.72 -30.80 0.79
N THR A 143 -23.48 -31.77 0.27
CA THR A 143 -23.25 -32.37 -1.06
C THR A 143 -24.45 -32.21 -1.97
N THR A 144 -24.25 -32.28 -3.29
CA THR A 144 -25.34 -32.18 -4.27
C THR A 144 -26.17 -33.46 -4.38
N GLY A 145 -25.58 -34.62 -4.09
CA GLY A 145 -26.26 -35.91 -4.01
C GLY A 145 -26.45 -36.39 -2.57
N ASN A 146 -27.38 -37.32 -2.38
CA ASN A 146 -27.52 -38.07 -1.13
C ASN A 146 -26.25 -38.91 -0.92
N GLY A 147 -25.61 -38.73 0.23
CA GLY A 147 -24.40 -39.45 0.61
C GLY A 147 -24.38 -39.71 2.11
N THR A 148 -23.57 -40.66 2.53
CA THR A 148 -23.35 -40.99 3.94
C THR A 148 -22.05 -40.39 4.43
N PRO A 149 -21.88 -40.14 5.74
CA PRO A 149 -20.69 -39.45 6.24
C PRO A 149 -19.40 -40.25 6.03
N THR A 150 -19.52 -41.58 5.91
CA THR A 150 -18.43 -42.51 5.63
C THR A 150 -17.90 -42.43 4.20
N ASP A 151 -18.65 -41.78 3.30
CA ASP A 151 -18.23 -41.61 1.90
C ASP A 151 -17.18 -40.52 1.75
N PHE A 152 -17.01 -39.67 2.78
CA PHE A 152 -16.16 -38.50 2.75
C PHE A 152 -15.09 -38.54 3.83
N ARG A 153 -13.87 -38.15 3.47
CA ARG A 153 -12.77 -37.94 4.41
C ARG A 153 -12.59 -36.45 4.62
N VAL A 154 -13.00 -35.96 5.80
CA VAL A 154 -12.90 -34.55 6.16
C VAL A 154 -11.69 -34.35 7.06
N PHE A 155 -10.85 -33.38 6.72
CA PHE A 155 -9.65 -33.04 7.47
C PHE A 155 -9.73 -31.60 7.96
N MET A 156 -9.23 -31.37 9.17
CA MET A 156 -8.81 -30.07 9.65
C MET A 156 -7.31 -29.93 9.35
N ASN A 157 -6.96 -28.92 8.55
CA ASN A 157 -5.59 -28.65 8.15
C ASN A 157 -5.07 -27.52 9.04
N LEU A 158 -4.13 -27.84 9.93
CA LEU A 158 -3.52 -26.90 10.84
C LEU A 158 -2.11 -26.57 10.37
N THR A 159 -1.83 -25.31 10.11
CA THR A 159 -0.49 -24.82 9.81
C THR A 159 0.07 -24.11 11.04
N THR A 160 1.16 -24.64 11.58
CA THR A 160 1.93 -23.97 12.63
C THR A 160 2.92 -23.03 11.96
N ILE A 161 2.91 -21.76 12.37
CA ILE A 161 3.75 -20.70 11.84
C ILE A 161 4.83 -20.41 12.90
N SER A 162 6.05 -20.85 12.63
CA SER A 162 7.22 -20.62 13.49
C SER A 162 8.21 -19.73 12.75
N GLY A 163 8.17 -18.42 13.02
CA GLY A 163 9.01 -17.45 12.32
C GLY A 163 8.57 -17.21 10.87
N LEU A 164 9.51 -16.81 10.01
CA LEU A 164 9.22 -16.23 8.68
C LEU A 164 9.21 -17.25 7.53
N ALA A 165 9.85 -18.40 7.72
CA ALA A 165 10.09 -19.38 6.66
C ALA A 165 9.71 -20.82 7.05
N SER A 166 9.26 -21.06 8.28
CA SER A 166 8.91 -22.40 8.75
C SER A 166 7.41 -22.51 8.96
N TYR A 167 6.77 -23.13 7.98
CA TYR A 167 5.34 -23.45 7.97
C TYR A 167 5.22 -24.97 8.01
N VAL A 168 4.65 -25.51 9.08
CA VAL A 168 4.44 -26.95 9.22
C VAL A 168 2.94 -27.21 9.19
N THR A 169 2.46 -27.87 8.14
CA THR A 169 1.06 -28.25 8.00
C THR A 169 0.84 -29.67 8.49
N SER A 170 -0.16 -29.85 9.35
CA SER A 170 -0.61 -31.12 9.89
C SER A 170 -2.08 -31.31 9.60
N ASN A 171 -2.45 -32.48 9.08
CA ASN A 171 -3.84 -32.80 8.74
C ASN A 171 -4.42 -33.73 9.79
N PHE A 172 -5.55 -33.35 10.37
CA PHE A 172 -6.25 -34.11 11.39
C PHE A 172 -7.57 -34.62 10.82
N ASN A 173 -7.74 -35.93 10.78
CA ASN A 173 -8.98 -36.55 10.31
C ASN A 173 -10.12 -36.24 11.29
N MET A 174 -11.22 -35.71 10.77
CA MET A 174 -12.39 -35.32 11.56
C MET A 174 -13.44 -36.42 11.57
N SER A 175 -14.13 -36.57 12.70
CA SER A 175 -15.20 -37.57 12.86
C SER A 175 -16.57 -36.94 12.70
N PHE A 176 -17.52 -37.69 12.15
CA PHE A 176 -18.93 -37.28 12.13
C PHE A 176 -19.46 -37.06 13.55
N SER A 177 -20.13 -35.92 13.77
CA SER A 177 -20.79 -35.59 15.03
C SER A 177 -22.28 -35.94 14.98
N ALA A 178 -22.67 -36.99 15.70
CA ALA A 178 -24.04 -37.49 15.76
C ALA A 178 -24.95 -36.72 16.75
N THR A 179 -24.70 -35.42 16.94
CA THR A 179 -25.47 -34.59 17.87
C THR A 179 -26.91 -34.34 17.36
N PRO A 180 -27.89 -34.16 18.27
CA PRO A 180 -29.28 -33.90 17.88
C PRO A 180 -29.41 -32.68 16.95
N GLY A 181 -30.02 -32.88 15.77
CA GLY A 181 -30.14 -31.84 14.74
C GLY A 181 -29.17 -32.00 13.56
N ASN A 182 -28.23 -32.96 13.63
CA ASN A 182 -27.32 -33.25 12.54
C ASN A 182 -27.84 -34.38 11.66
N SER A 183 -27.82 -34.17 10.34
CA SER A 183 -28.22 -35.18 9.37
C SER A 183 -27.07 -36.15 9.08
N ASN A 184 -27.37 -37.44 9.03
CA ASN A 184 -26.49 -38.47 8.46
C ASN A 184 -26.49 -38.46 6.91
N ASN A 185 -27.40 -37.72 6.29
CA ASN A 185 -27.40 -37.47 4.86
C ASN A 185 -26.65 -36.16 4.57
N THR A 186 -25.53 -36.27 3.86
CA THR A 186 -24.66 -35.14 3.51
C THR A 186 -25.33 -34.11 2.61
N HIS A 187 -26.38 -34.48 1.88
CA HIS A 187 -27.20 -33.52 1.11
C HIS A 187 -27.92 -32.52 2.00
N LEU A 188 -28.34 -32.93 3.20
CA LEU A 188 -29.02 -32.07 4.17
C LEU A 188 -28.02 -31.32 5.09
N GLY A 189 -26.73 -31.61 4.92
CA GLY A 189 -25.65 -31.03 5.70
C GLY A 189 -25.29 -31.86 6.93
N THR A 190 -24.04 -32.28 7.01
CA THR A 190 -23.49 -33.18 8.02
C THR A 190 -22.32 -32.49 8.72
N TRP A 191 -22.26 -32.56 10.05
CA TRP A 191 -21.18 -31.95 10.83
C TRP A 191 -20.05 -32.94 11.10
N TYR A 192 -18.84 -32.45 10.93
CA TYR A 192 -17.61 -33.13 11.29
C TYR A 192 -16.89 -32.32 12.37
N GLU A 193 -16.38 -33.02 13.37
CA GLU A 193 -15.73 -32.42 14.54
C GLU A 193 -14.41 -33.13 14.83
N TYR A 194 -13.44 -32.34 15.29
CA TYR A 194 -12.22 -32.82 15.92
C TYR A 194 -12.12 -32.15 17.28
N THR A 195 -12.30 -32.95 18.33
CA THR A 195 -12.28 -32.50 19.72
C THR A 195 -10.91 -32.68 20.34
N THR A 196 -10.61 -31.92 21.40
CA THR A 196 -9.47 -32.14 22.29
C THR A 196 -8.08 -31.97 21.67
N LEU A 197 -7.92 -31.04 20.72
CA LEU A 197 -6.58 -30.70 20.25
C LEU A 197 -5.90 -29.75 21.26
N ASN A 198 -4.84 -30.22 21.91
CA ASN A 198 -4.03 -29.38 22.78
C ASN A 198 -2.98 -28.63 21.96
N LEU A 199 -3.06 -27.30 21.97
CA LEU A 199 -2.16 -26.43 21.22
C LEU A 199 -1.19 -25.72 22.16
N SER A 200 -0.01 -25.36 21.64
CA SER A 200 1.04 -24.66 22.37
C SER A 200 1.04 -23.15 22.06
N ASN A 201 1.99 -22.40 22.64
CA ASN A 201 2.16 -20.96 22.41
C ASN A 201 2.77 -20.68 21.03
N GLN A 202 2.04 -20.96 19.96
CA GLN A 202 2.47 -20.77 18.57
C GLN A 202 1.38 -20.08 17.76
N ILE A 203 1.76 -19.49 16.63
CA ILE A 203 0.77 -18.92 15.71
C ILE A 203 0.24 -20.07 14.86
N TYR A 204 -1.08 -20.18 14.80
CA TYR A 204 -1.76 -21.18 13.98
C TYR A 204 -2.54 -20.50 12.86
N GLY A 205 -2.52 -21.13 11.69
CA GLY A 205 -3.52 -20.94 10.65
C GLY A 205 -4.27 -22.24 10.46
N TYR A 206 -5.56 -22.19 10.18
CA TYR A 206 -6.37 -23.38 10.01
C TYR A 206 -7.34 -23.25 8.83
N GLY A 207 -7.75 -24.40 8.33
CA GLY A 207 -8.82 -24.55 7.35
C GLY A 207 -9.29 -25.99 7.30
N PHE A 208 -10.28 -26.25 6.46
CA PHE A 208 -10.89 -27.57 6.33
C PHE A 208 -10.80 -28.05 4.90
N SER A 209 -10.56 -29.33 4.69
CA SER A 209 -10.64 -29.97 3.39
C SER A 209 -11.47 -31.24 3.46
N VAL A 210 -12.06 -31.62 2.34
CA VAL A 210 -12.81 -32.87 2.21
C VAL A 210 -12.43 -33.54 0.91
N TRP A 211 -12.34 -34.87 0.96
CA TRP A 211 -12.11 -35.75 -0.18
C TRP A 211 -13.26 -36.74 -0.29
N ASP A 212 -13.81 -36.87 -1.49
CA ASP A 212 -14.75 -37.94 -1.85
C ASP A 212 -13.96 -39.23 -2.22
N LYS A 213 -14.68 -40.33 -2.41
CA LYS A 213 -14.16 -41.62 -2.89
C LYS A 213 -13.51 -41.51 -4.25
N ASP A 214 -14.05 -40.66 -5.11
CA ASP A 214 -13.57 -40.42 -6.48
C ASP A 214 -12.36 -39.47 -6.53
N ALA A 215 -11.73 -39.18 -5.38
CA ALA A 215 -10.62 -38.25 -5.23
C ALA A 215 -10.93 -36.79 -5.62
N ASN A 216 -12.20 -36.45 -5.82
CA ASN A 216 -12.66 -35.07 -5.84
C ASN A 216 -12.40 -34.44 -4.47
N TRP A 217 -11.98 -33.18 -4.44
CA TRP A 217 -11.69 -32.48 -3.20
C TRP A 217 -12.22 -31.04 -3.21
N THR A 218 -12.53 -30.52 -2.03
CA THR A 218 -12.78 -29.09 -1.83
C THR A 218 -12.16 -28.66 -0.51
N PHE A 219 -11.90 -27.36 -0.36
CA PHE A 219 -11.29 -26.79 0.83
C PHE A 219 -11.91 -25.43 1.16
N THR A 220 -11.85 -25.03 2.43
CA THR A 220 -12.26 -23.70 2.86
C THR A 220 -11.15 -22.68 2.65
N ASN A 221 -11.50 -21.40 2.70
CA ASN A 221 -10.48 -20.37 2.96
C ASN A 221 -9.68 -20.69 4.24
N LEU A 222 -8.48 -20.14 4.33
CA LEU A 222 -7.63 -20.23 5.51
C LEU A 222 -7.83 -18.99 6.37
N ASP A 223 -7.75 -19.17 7.69
CA ASP A 223 -7.79 -18.07 8.64
C ASP A 223 -6.77 -18.28 9.77
N PHE A 224 -6.41 -17.19 10.44
CA PHE A 224 -5.55 -17.24 11.62
C PHE A 224 -6.35 -17.69 12.83
N GLY A 225 -5.76 -18.62 13.59
CA GLY A 225 -6.31 -19.09 14.85
C GLY A 225 -6.15 -20.60 15.05
N PRO A 226 -6.54 -21.10 16.23
CA PRO A 226 -6.93 -20.32 17.41
C PRO A 226 -5.77 -19.49 17.98
N LEU A 227 -6.11 -18.45 18.74
CA LEU A 227 -5.17 -17.44 19.21
C LEU A 227 -4.59 -17.84 20.57
N THR A 228 -3.43 -18.49 20.53
CA THR A 228 -2.69 -18.97 21.72
C THR A 228 -1.32 -18.31 21.89
N ALA A 229 -0.78 -17.67 20.86
CA ALA A 229 0.53 -17.02 20.93
C ALA A 229 0.47 -15.65 21.62
N PRO A 230 1.58 -15.20 22.24
CA PRO A 230 1.69 -13.84 22.73
C PRO A 230 1.49 -12.79 21.63
N VAL A 231 0.92 -11.64 22.01
CA VAL A 231 0.67 -10.49 21.12
C VAL A 231 1.92 -10.07 20.33
N ALA A 232 3.10 -10.15 20.96
CA ALA A 232 4.37 -9.81 20.32
C ALA A 232 4.69 -10.68 19.09
N ASN A 233 4.28 -11.95 19.10
CA ASN A 233 4.52 -12.86 17.97
C ASN A 233 3.64 -12.46 16.78
N PHE A 234 2.36 -12.17 17.02
CA PHE A 234 1.46 -11.66 15.98
C PHE A 234 1.94 -10.31 15.44
N TYR A 235 2.37 -9.40 16.31
CA TYR A 235 2.93 -8.12 15.90
C TYR A 235 4.17 -8.29 15.00
N GLY A 236 5.12 -9.14 15.39
CA GLY A 236 6.29 -9.44 14.57
C GLY A 236 5.92 -10.03 13.20
N LEU A 237 4.96 -10.95 13.15
CA LEU A 237 4.47 -11.55 11.92
C LEU A 237 3.83 -10.50 11.00
N PHE A 238 2.94 -9.65 11.52
CA PHE A 238 2.26 -8.64 10.72
C PHE A 238 3.18 -7.48 10.31
N VAL A 239 4.16 -7.11 11.14
CA VAL A 239 5.23 -6.16 10.75
C VAL A 239 6.01 -6.72 9.56
N TYR A 240 6.36 -8.01 9.59
CA TYR A 240 7.06 -8.65 8.47
C TYR A 240 6.22 -8.65 7.18
N PHE A 241 4.96 -9.11 7.23
CA PHE A 241 4.10 -9.11 6.05
C PHE A 241 3.86 -7.70 5.52
N THR A 242 3.71 -6.73 6.42
CA THR A 242 3.55 -5.32 6.04
C THR A 242 4.82 -4.81 5.36
N ALA A 243 6.00 -5.09 5.92
CA ALA A 243 7.28 -4.72 5.32
C ALA A 243 7.46 -5.32 3.92
N PHE A 244 7.09 -6.59 3.75
CA PHE A 244 7.13 -7.26 2.46
C PHE A 244 6.16 -6.62 1.45
N SER A 245 4.92 -6.32 1.87
CA SER A 245 3.92 -5.64 1.03
C SER A 245 4.35 -4.23 0.59
N MET A 246 5.18 -3.57 1.39
CA MET A 246 5.70 -2.22 1.12
C MET A 246 6.86 -2.19 0.12
N ILE A 247 7.47 -3.34 -0.24
CA ILE A 247 8.56 -3.39 -1.22
C ILE A 247 8.12 -2.82 -2.57
N LEU A 248 6.97 -3.22 -3.09
CA LEU A 248 6.48 -2.73 -4.38
C LEU A 248 6.16 -1.22 -4.35
N PRO A 249 5.33 -0.70 -3.43
CA PRO A 249 5.12 0.75 -3.28
C PRO A 249 6.42 1.54 -3.16
N PHE A 250 7.41 1.01 -2.46
CA PHE A 250 8.71 1.64 -2.27
C PHE A 250 9.55 1.70 -3.55
N VAL A 251 9.61 0.59 -4.29
CA VAL A 251 10.28 0.55 -5.59
C VAL A 251 9.61 1.53 -6.56
N PHE A 252 8.27 1.54 -6.62
CA PHE A 252 7.52 2.49 -7.43
C PHE A 252 7.78 3.95 -7.03
N TYR A 253 7.86 4.25 -5.73
CA TYR A 253 8.22 5.58 -5.26
C TYR A 253 9.56 6.06 -5.82
N TYR A 254 10.60 5.21 -5.76
CA TYR A 254 11.92 5.59 -6.29
C TYR A 254 11.96 5.65 -7.82
N ILE A 255 11.15 4.85 -8.52
CA ILE A 255 10.97 4.99 -9.97
C ILE A 255 10.37 6.36 -10.29
N ILE A 256 9.32 6.78 -9.57
CA ILE A 256 8.71 8.11 -9.75
C ILE A 256 9.73 9.21 -9.44
N LEU A 257 10.46 9.09 -8.34
CA LEU A 257 11.47 10.07 -7.95
C LEU A 257 12.59 10.17 -9.00
N PHE A 258 13.05 9.02 -9.52
CA PHE A 258 14.05 8.95 -10.57
C PHE A 258 13.55 9.58 -11.87
N MET A 259 12.33 9.25 -12.31
CA MET A 259 11.69 9.83 -13.49
C MET A 259 11.56 11.34 -13.35
N TRP A 260 11.07 11.82 -12.20
CA TRP A 260 10.96 13.25 -11.94
C TRP A 260 12.33 13.94 -11.96
N TRP A 261 13.32 13.42 -11.24
CA TRP A 261 14.69 13.95 -11.26
C TRP A 261 15.26 13.98 -12.67
N TYR A 262 15.06 12.91 -13.45
CA TYR A 262 15.52 12.81 -14.82
C TYR A 262 14.86 13.87 -15.71
N THR A 263 13.55 14.08 -15.58
CA THR A 263 12.84 15.13 -16.35
C THR A 263 13.32 16.54 -15.99
N VAL A 264 13.56 16.83 -14.71
CA VAL A 264 14.12 18.11 -14.27
C VAL A 264 15.52 18.32 -14.85
N ARG A 265 16.37 17.28 -14.82
CA ARG A 265 17.72 17.32 -15.40
C ARG A 265 17.70 17.51 -16.92
N GLN A 266 16.81 16.81 -17.62
CA GLN A 266 16.64 16.94 -19.08
C GLN A 266 16.19 18.34 -19.49
N ARG A 267 15.30 18.96 -18.70
CA ARG A 267 14.90 20.36 -18.92
C ARG A 267 16.09 21.29 -18.75
N ALA A 268 16.84 21.14 -17.67
CA ALA A 268 18.05 21.95 -17.43
C ALA A 268 19.11 21.79 -18.53
N SER A 269 19.32 20.57 -19.07
CA SER A 269 20.25 20.37 -20.19
C SER A 269 19.73 20.97 -21.50
N ARG A 270 18.42 20.90 -21.78
CA ARG A 270 17.82 21.53 -22.96
C ARG A 270 17.94 23.05 -22.92
N THR A 271 17.66 23.67 -21.77
CA THR A 271 17.83 25.12 -21.60
C THR A 271 19.29 25.54 -21.79
N ARG A 272 20.26 24.74 -21.33
CA ARG A 272 21.70 25.01 -21.57
C ARG A 272 22.09 24.90 -23.04
N MET A 273 21.52 23.95 -23.79
CA MET A 273 21.80 23.81 -25.23
C MET A 273 21.14 24.91 -26.07
N LEU A 274 19.95 25.38 -25.66
CA LEU A 274 19.23 26.45 -26.37
C LEU A 274 19.75 27.85 -26.01
N GLY A 275 20.29 28.04 -24.81
CA GLY A 275 20.95 29.28 -24.37
C GLY A 275 22.45 29.35 -24.70
N ALA A 276 23.05 28.25 -25.18
CA ALA A 276 24.40 28.28 -25.74
C ALA A 276 24.31 28.83 -27.16
N GLU A 277 24.53 30.14 -27.30
CA GLU A 277 24.64 30.78 -28.61
C GLU A 277 25.73 30.06 -29.43
N PRO A 278 25.43 29.61 -30.67
CA PRO A 278 26.41 28.90 -31.47
C PRO A 278 27.61 29.82 -31.70
N GLN A 279 28.79 29.40 -31.22
CA GLN A 279 30.04 30.06 -31.59
C GLN A 279 30.24 29.86 -33.10
N ILE A 280 29.70 30.78 -33.89
CA ILE A 280 30.00 30.90 -35.32
C ILE A 280 31.52 31.07 -35.42
N PRO A 281 32.25 30.16 -36.09
CA PRO A 281 33.69 30.35 -36.31
C PRO A 281 33.89 31.68 -37.04
N LYS A 282 34.64 32.61 -36.44
CA LYS A 282 35.00 33.88 -37.07
C LYS A 282 35.81 33.59 -38.34
N GLU A 283 35.13 33.58 -39.48
CA GLU A 283 35.75 33.54 -40.79
C GLU A 283 36.50 34.87 -41.03
N LYS A 284 37.73 34.76 -41.53
CA LYS A 284 38.66 35.89 -41.71
C LYS A 284 38.11 36.89 -42.75
N PRO A 285 38.34 38.21 -42.56
CA PRO A 285 37.77 39.24 -43.42
C PRO A 285 38.48 39.31 -44.77
N LYS A 286 37.70 39.39 -45.87
CA LYS A 286 38.15 39.95 -47.16
C LYS A 286 37.55 41.36 -47.35
N PRO A 287 38.28 42.30 -48.00
CA PRO A 287 37.93 43.71 -47.96
C PRO A 287 36.94 44.12 -49.07
N LYS A 288 36.04 45.05 -48.68
CA LYS A 288 35.27 46.10 -49.38
C LYS A 288 35.34 46.16 -50.93
N VAL A 289 34.25 46.56 -51.61
CA VAL A 289 33.90 47.99 -51.86
C VAL A 289 32.49 48.14 -52.47
N GLU A 290 31.72 49.12 -51.94
CA GLU A 290 30.71 50.05 -52.53
C GLU A 290 29.64 49.57 -53.54
N SER A 291 28.41 50.07 -53.61
CA SER A 291 27.64 51.20 -53.03
C SER A 291 26.16 51.11 -53.48
N ALA A 292 25.30 52.00 -52.95
CA ALA A 292 23.95 52.43 -53.39
C ALA A 292 22.70 51.90 -52.63
N GLU A 293 22.34 52.64 -51.56
CA GLU A 293 21.05 53.31 -51.23
C GLU A 293 19.72 52.96 -51.98
N PRO A 294 18.52 53.37 -51.50
CA PRO A 294 17.85 53.06 -50.22
C PRO A 294 16.34 52.72 -50.42
N THR A 295 15.67 51.97 -49.53
CA THR A 295 14.19 52.09 -49.41
C THR A 295 13.64 51.72 -48.04
N LYS A 296 12.75 52.61 -47.59
CA LYS A 296 12.00 52.69 -46.32
C LYS A 296 11.16 51.44 -45.97
N SER A 297 10.97 51.26 -44.67
CA SER A 297 9.74 50.81 -43.95
C SER A 297 10.08 49.75 -42.90
N GLU A 298 10.43 50.14 -41.67
CA GLU A 298 9.52 50.29 -40.50
C GLU A 298 9.13 48.97 -39.79
N LYS A 299 9.37 49.00 -38.47
CA LYS A 299 8.97 48.10 -37.36
C LYS A 299 9.81 46.83 -37.19
N ALA A 300 10.81 46.85 -36.31
CA ALA A 300 10.69 46.77 -34.84
C ALA A 300 9.96 45.50 -34.41
N SER A 301 10.46 44.64 -33.55
CA SER A 301 11.68 44.63 -32.75
C SER A 301 11.80 43.19 -32.25
N LYS A 302 13.00 42.62 -32.32
CA LYS A 302 13.32 41.34 -31.70
C LYS A 302 13.03 41.45 -30.21
N ALA A 303 12.00 40.78 -29.73
CA ALA A 303 11.78 40.55 -28.31
C ALA A 303 12.80 39.49 -27.84
N ALA A 304 13.90 39.94 -27.25
CA ALA A 304 14.74 39.08 -26.42
C ALA A 304 14.00 38.90 -25.09
N ALA A 305 13.33 37.76 -24.92
CA ALA A 305 12.69 37.41 -23.67
C ALA A 305 13.78 37.08 -22.63
N PHE A 306 13.86 37.84 -21.55
CA PHE A 306 14.67 37.47 -20.38
C PHE A 306 13.88 36.45 -19.57
N THR A 307 14.54 35.52 -18.87
CA THR A 307 13.85 34.50 -18.07
C THR A 307 14.08 34.75 -16.59
N CYS A 308 13.00 34.74 -15.81
CA CYS A 308 13.06 34.94 -14.37
C CYS A 308 13.86 33.82 -13.71
N THR A 309 14.93 34.15 -12.99
CA THR A 309 15.81 33.19 -12.33
C THR A 309 15.16 32.43 -11.18
N ASN A 310 14.04 32.94 -10.65
CA ASN A 310 13.33 32.33 -9.51
C ASN A 310 12.26 31.31 -9.95
N CYS A 311 11.53 31.56 -11.04
CA CYS A 311 10.46 30.67 -11.50
C CYS A 311 10.57 30.17 -12.94
N GLY A 312 11.52 30.70 -13.72
CA GLY A 312 11.76 30.32 -15.11
C GLY A 312 10.73 30.83 -16.12
N ALA A 313 9.86 31.77 -15.73
CA ALA A 313 8.92 32.42 -16.64
C ALA A 313 9.61 33.51 -17.47
N ASP A 314 9.18 33.69 -18.71
CA ASP A 314 9.63 34.78 -19.57
C ASP A 314 9.16 36.13 -19.00
N VAL A 315 10.06 37.10 -18.98
CA VAL A 315 9.88 38.47 -18.47
C VAL A 315 10.46 39.45 -19.48
N ASP A 316 9.73 40.54 -19.67
CA ASP A 316 10.21 41.68 -20.46
C ASP A 316 11.37 42.38 -19.73
N GLU A 317 12.29 42.97 -20.50
CA GLU A 317 13.51 43.61 -19.98
C GLU A 317 13.24 44.78 -19.03
N SER A 318 12.07 45.42 -19.13
CA SER A 318 11.64 46.51 -18.26
C SER A 318 10.82 46.07 -17.04
N ALA A 319 10.64 44.77 -16.83
CA ALA A 319 9.85 44.28 -15.70
C ALA A 319 10.67 44.33 -14.40
N GLU A 320 10.36 45.25 -13.49
CA GLU A 320 10.96 45.30 -12.12
C GLU A 320 10.59 44.09 -11.25
N LYS A 321 9.53 43.37 -11.64
CA LYS A 321 9.03 42.18 -10.92
C LYS A 321 8.52 41.12 -11.88
N CYS A 322 8.75 39.86 -11.53
CA CYS A 322 8.22 38.74 -12.29
C CYS A 322 6.70 38.63 -12.14
N PRO A 323 5.90 38.65 -13.24
CA PRO A 323 4.45 38.54 -13.18
C PRO A 323 3.97 37.15 -12.72
N HIS A 324 4.82 36.13 -12.82
CA HIS A 324 4.47 34.75 -12.46
C HIS A 324 4.80 34.36 -11.02
N CYS A 325 5.85 34.94 -10.41
CA CYS A 325 6.26 34.56 -9.04
C CYS A 325 6.47 35.73 -8.09
N GLY A 326 6.36 36.97 -8.57
CA GLY A 326 6.51 38.16 -7.74
C GLY A 326 7.93 38.45 -7.27
N ALA A 327 8.94 37.76 -7.80
CA ALA A 327 10.34 38.08 -7.54
C ALA A 327 10.67 39.47 -8.09
N VAL A 328 11.20 40.36 -7.24
CA VAL A 328 11.70 41.68 -7.63
C VAL A 328 13.11 41.51 -8.18
N PHE A 329 13.41 42.10 -9.32
CA PHE A 329 14.76 42.11 -9.87
C PHE A 329 15.48 43.33 -9.30
N GLU A 330 16.58 43.10 -8.59
CA GLU A 330 17.48 44.19 -8.19
C GLU A 330 18.22 44.70 -9.44
N GLU A 331 18.32 46.02 -9.60
CA GLU A 331 19.01 46.68 -10.73
C GLU A 331 20.45 46.19 -10.92
#